data_AF-R9JW11-F1
#
_entry.id   AF-R9JW11-F1
#
_cell.length_a   1.000
_cell.length_b   1.000
_cell.length_c   1.000
_cell.angle_alpha   90.00
_cell.angle_beta   90.00
_cell.angle_gamma   90.00
#
_symmetry.space_group_name_H-M   'P 1'
#
loop_
_entity.id
_entity.type
_entity.pdbx_description
1 polymer ?
#
loop_
_entity_poly.entity_id
_entity_poly.type
_entity_poly.pdbx_seq_one_letter_code
_entity_poly.pdbx_strand_id
1 'polypeptide(L)'
;MILEKQGIIGAFDKRTIIKLSGDVITEIAYKYENMQKGIGAMMRGPLIQTEARTILNRGRSQGIDETKKETALRMLKVGKLTIEEIAEYSALSVAEVEQLAELQAV
;
A
#
# COMPACT_ATOMS: atom_id res chain seq x y z
N MET A 1 -32.68 36.19 -47.48
CA MET A 1 -33.84 35.82 -46.65
C MET A 1 -34.67 34.67 -47.24
N ILE A 2 -34.06 33.57 -47.71
CA ILE A 2 -34.84 32.39 -48.19
C ILE A 2 -34.21 31.03 -47.79
N LEU A 3 -32.92 30.98 -47.42
CA LEU A 3 -32.29 29.74 -46.91
C LEU A 3 -32.35 29.57 -45.38
N GLU A 4 -33.14 30.39 -44.67
CA GLU A 4 -33.52 30.20 -43.25
C GLU A 4 -34.74 29.27 -43.06
N LYS A 5 -35.27 28.67 -44.14
CA LYS A 5 -36.59 27.98 -44.18
C LYS A 5 -36.60 26.44 -44.23
N GLN A 6 -35.62 25.74 -43.66
CA GLN A 6 -35.53 24.26 -43.65
C GLN A 6 -35.22 23.58 -42.28
N GLY A 7 -35.33 24.26 -41.13
CA GLY A 7 -35.01 23.66 -39.82
C GLY A 7 -33.66 24.13 -39.30
N ILE A 8 -33.58 25.44 -39.10
CA ILE A 8 -32.32 26.18 -39.13
C ILE A 8 -32.09 26.86 -37.79
N ILE A 9 -31.11 26.32 -37.07
CA ILE A 9 -30.52 26.94 -35.90
C ILE A 9 -29.84 28.25 -36.35
N GLY A 10 -30.38 29.39 -35.92
CA GLY A 10 -29.85 30.72 -36.23
C GLY A 10 -28.55 31.03 -35.47
N ALA A 11 -27.89 32.14 -35.79
CA ALA A 11 -26.64 32.54 -35.13
C ALA A 11 -26.80 32.73 -33.60
N PHE A 12 -27.96 33.22 -33.18
CA PHE A 12 -28.31 33.34 -31.76
C PHE A 12 -28.44 31.97 -31.08
N ASP A 13 -29.16 31.03 -31.71
CA ASP A 13 -29.34 29.67 -31.20
C ASP A 13 -28.01 28.93 -31.08
N LYS A 14 -27.11 29.07 -32.08
CA LYS A 14 -25.76 28.51 -32.02
C LYS A 14 -24.98 29.04 -30.83
N ARG A 15 -25.03 30.35 -30.57
CA ARG A 15 -24.34 30.96 -29.42
C ARG A 15 -24.91 30.47 -28.09
N THR A 16 -26.22 30.33 -28.01
CA THR A 16 -26.91 29.80 -26.82
C THR A 16 -26.53 28.36 -26.56
N ILE A 17 -26.55 27.51 -27.60
CA ILE A 17 -26.14 26.09 -27.50
C ILE A 17 -24.69 25.99 -27.03
N ILE A 18 -23.76 26.74 -27.63
CA ILE A 18 -22.34 26.71 -27.24
C ILE A 18 -22.17 27.13 -25.78
N LYS A 19 -22.88 28.16 -25.33
CA LYS A 19 -22.82 28.62 -23.93
C LYS A 19 -23.31 27.52 -22.98
N LEU A 20 -24.50 26.98 -23.22
CA LEU A 20 -25.08 25.93 -22.37
C LEU A 20 -24.23 24.66 -22.38
N SER A 21 -23.64 24.29 -23.52
CA SER A 21 -22.70 23.17 -23.59
C SER A 21 -21.44 23.44 -22.76
N GLY A 22 -20.91 24.66 -22.77
CA GLY A 22 -19.80 25.06 -21.90
C GLY A 22 -20.14 24.97 -20.42
N ASP A 23 -21.32 25.44 -20.02
CA ASP A 23 -21.81 25.35 -18.64
C ASP A 23 -21.95 23.88 -18.20
N VAL A 24 -22.51 23.02 -19.06
CA VAL A 24 -22.63 21.57 -18.81
C VAL A 24 -21.25 20.90 -18.65
N ILE A 25 -20.30 21.21 -19.54
CA ILE A 25 -18.92 20.67 -19.44
C ILE A 25 -18.28 21.10 -18.12
N THR A 26 -18.47 22.35 -17.71
CA THR A 26 -17.93 22.89 -16.47
C THR A 26 -18.50 22.17 -15.25
N GLU A 27 -19.82 21.99 -15.19
CA GLU A 27 -20.48 21.27 -14.10
C GLU A 27 -20.10 19.80 -14.03
N ILE A 28 -19.96 19.13 -15.18
CA ILE A 28 -19.48 17.74 -15.24
C ILE A 28 -18.07 17.65 -14.67
N ALA A 29 -17.15 18.52 -15.11
CA ALA A 29 -15.78 18.55 -14.62
C ALA A 29 -15.73 18.76 -13.09
N TYR A 30 -16.50 19.72 -12.58
CA TYR A 30 -16.62 20.00 -11.15
C TYR A 30 -17.15 18.78 -10.36
N LYS A 31 -18.18 18.10 -10.89
CA LYS A 31 -18.72 16.89 -10.26
C LYS A 31 -17.70 15.76 -10.21
N TYR A 32 -16.96 15.52 -11.29
CA TYR A 32 -15.91 14.49 -11.33
C TYR A 32 -14.77 14.80 -10.37
N GLU A 33 -14.33 16.06 -10.26
CA GLU A 33 -13.32 16.48 -9.29
C GLU A 33 -13.77 16.19 -7.85
N ASN A 34 -15.02 16.52 -7.51
CA ASN A 34 -15.57 16.25 -6.19
C ASN A 34 -15.72 14.76 -5.90
N MET A 35 -16.12 13.94 -6.88
CA MET A 35 -16.14 12.49 -6.73
C MET A 35 -14.74 11.93 -6.49
N GLN A 36 -13.73 12.40 -7.22
CA GLN A 36 -12.34 11.97 -7.02
C GLN A 36 -11.83 12.31 -5.63
N LYS A 37 -12.10 13.53 -5.13
CA LYS A 37 -11.75 13.94 -3.77
C LYS A 37 -12.48 13.08 -2.73
N GLY A 38 -13.77 12.82 -2.92
CA GLY A 38 -14.58 11.98 -2.04
C GLY A 38 -14.06 10.54 -1.96
N ILE A 39 -13.79 9.91 -3.11
CA ILE A 39 -13.21 8.56 -3.17
C ILE A 39 -11.82 8.54 -2.52
N GLY A 40 -10.97 9.52 -2.82
CA GLY A 40 -9.65 9.64 -2.22
C GLY A 40 -9.71 9.74 -0.69
N ALA A 41 -10.64 10.54 -0.14
CA ALA A 41 -10.84 10.63 1.30
C ALA A 41 -11.37 9.32 1.90
N MET A 42 -12.37 8.68 1.27
CA MET A 42 -12.93 7.40 1.72
C MET A 42 -11.90 6.27 1.70
N MET A 43 -11.02 6.22 0.70
CA MET A 43 -10.03 5.16 0.54
C MET A 43 -8.76 5.36 1.37
N ARG A 44 -8.32 6.61 1.59
CA ARG A 44 -7.08 6.90 2.34
C ARG A 44 -7.09 6.29 3.74
N GLY A 45 -8.21 6.37 4.47
CA GLY A 45 -8.31 5.83 5.83
C GLY A 45 -8.06 4.32 5.89
N PRO A 46 -8.87 3.50 5.19
CA PRO A 46 -8.67 2.05 5.11
C PRO A 46 -7.30 1.63 4.59
N LEU A 47 -6.76 2.34 3.58
CA LEU A 47 -5.41 2.06 3.07
C LEU A 47 -4.33 2.30 4.13
N ILE A 48 -4.37 3.44 4.85
CA ILE A 48 -3.42 3.74 5.93
C ILE A 48 -3.54 2.70 7.06
N GLN A 49 -4.75 2.32 7.44
CA GLN A 49 -4.96 1.28 8.47
C GLN A 49 -4.37 -0.07 8.04
N THR A 50 -4.50 -0.41 6.76
CA THR A 50 -3.96 -1.64 6.19
C THR A 50 -2.43 -1.62 6.19
N GLU A 51 -1.82 -0.53 5.71
CA GLU A 51 -0.37 -0.34 5.73
C GLU A 51 0.18 -0.36 7.16
N ALA A 52 -0.46 0.34 8.10
CA ALA A 52 -0.07 0.31 9.52
C ALA A 52 -0.14 -1.10 10.10
N ARG A 53 -1.17 -1.90 9.74
CA ARG A 53 -1.29 -3.30 10.17
C ARG A 53 -0.19 -4.17 9.57
N THR A 54 0.12 -3.98 8.30
CA THR A 54 1.21 -4.69 7.62
C THR A 54 2.56 -4.38 8.25
N ILE A 55 2.85 -3.10 8.52
CA ILE A 55 4.09 -2.65 9.19
C ILE A 55 4.18 -3.27 10.59
N LEU A 56 3.10 -3.22 11.38
CA LEU A 56 3.07 -3.80 12.73
C LEU A 56 3.35 -5.31 12.70
N ASN A 57 2.69 -6.03 11.80
CA ASN A 57 2.88 -7.48 11.67
C ASN A 57 4.30 -7.83 11.23
N ARG A 58 4.86 -7.06 10.28
CA ARG A 58 6.25 -7.24 9.82
C ARG A 58 7.24 -7.01 10.96
N GLY A 59 7.08 -5.91 11.70
CA GLY A 59 7.93 -5.60 12.85
C GLY A 59 7.83 -6.67 13.94
N ARG A 60 6.63 -7.17 14.23
CA ARG A 60 6.45 -8.27 15.17
C ARG A 60 7.15 -9.55 14.72
N SER A 61 7.04 -9.92 13.44
CA SER A 61 7.73 -11.09 12.89
C SER A 61 9.25 -10.94 13.00
N GLN A 62 9.78 -9.79 12.58
CA GLN A 62 11.21 -9.49 12.66
C GLN A 62 11.72 -9.55 14.10
N GLY A 63 11.01 -8.95 15.05
CA GLY A 63 11.41 -9.00 16.47
C GLY A 63 11.40 -10.41 17.05
N ILE A 64 10.44 -11.27 16.65
CA ILE A 64 10.43 -12.69 17.05
C ILE A 64 11.66 -13.40 16.48
N ASP A 65 11.93 -13.23 15.19
CA ASP A 65 13.06 -13.88 14.51
C ASP A 65 14.42 -13.42 15.07
N GLU A 66 14.57 -12.13 15.34
CA GLU A 66 15.75 -11.55 16.00
C GLU A 66 15.95 -12.12 17.41
N THR A 67 14.87 -12.24 18.19
CA THR A 67 14.95 -12.80 19.55
C THR A 67 15.38 -14.26 19.53
N LYS A 68 14.88 -15.06 18.58
CA LYS A 68 15.29 -16.46 18.39
C LYS A 68 16.78 -16.56 18.05
N LYS A 69 17.24 -15.76 17.08
CA LYS A 69 18.65 -15.72 16.66
C LYS A 69 19.56 -15.25 17.80
N GLU A 70 19.17 -14.22 18.54
CA GLU A 70 19.94 -13.73 19.68
C GLU A 70 20.05 -14.80 20.78
N THR A 71 18.97 -15.53 21.05
CA THR A 71 18.96 -16.64 22.00
C THR A 71 19.93 -17.73 21.58
N ALA A 72 19.87 -18.16 20.32
CA ALA A 72 20.81 -19.15 19.77
C ALA A 72 22.27 -18.68 19.85
N LEU A 73 22.55 -17.43 19.46
CA LEU A 73 23.90 -16.85 19.52
C LEU A 73 24.44 -16.78 20.95
N ARG A 74 23.59 -16.48 21.95
CA ARG A 74 23.97 -16.50 23.37
C ARG A 74 24.31 -17.92 23.82
N MET A 75 23.53 -18.92 23.41
CA MET A 75 23.78 -20.32 23.74
C MET A 75 25.06 -20.88 23.08
N LEU A 76 25.28 -20.55 21.80
CA LEU A 76 26.52 -20.87 21.07
C LEU A 76 27.76 -20.33 21.79
N LYS A 77 27.70 -19.07 22.27
CA LYS A 77 28.79 -18.46 23.05
C LYS A 77 29.07 -19.16 24.37
N VAL A 78 28.06 -19.77 25.00
CA VAL A 78 28.23 -20.55 26.23
C VAL A 78 28.97 -21.86 25.95
N GLY A 79 28.78 -22.45 24.77
CA GLY A 79 29.54 -23.62 24.30
C GLY A 79 29.26 -24.93 25.06
N LYS A 80 28.13 -25.02 25.79
CA LYS A 80 27.77 -26.18 26.62
C LYS A 80 26.67 -27.08 26.03
N LEU A 81 25.97 -26.59 25.01
CA LEU A 81 24.82 -27.25 24.39
C LEU A 81 25.18 -27.73 22.98
N THR A 82 24.55 -28.81 22.51
CA THR A 82 24.70 -29.24 21.12
C THR A 82 23.90 -28.34 20.17
N ILE A 83 24.18 -28.42 18.87
CA ILE A 83 23.46 -27.64 17.85
C ILE A 83 21.96 -28.00 17.85
N GLU A 84 21.63 -29.27 18.07
CA GLU A 84 20.26 -29.77 18.14
C GLU A 84 19.51 -29.19 19.35
N GLU A 85 20.14 -29.18 20.53
CA GLU A 85 19.56 -28.59 21.75
C GLU A 85 19.34 -27.08 21.57
N ILE A 86 20.29 -26.38 20.93
CA ILE A 86 20.17 -24.94 20.67
C ILE A 86 19.03 -24.67 19.68
N ALA A 87 18.88 -25.48 18.63
CA ALA A 87 17.80 -25.37 17.67
C ALA A 87 16.43 -25.54 18.35
N GLU A 88 16.30 -26.54 19.22
CA GLU A 88 15.08 -26.78 20.01
C GLU A 88 14.75 -25.58 20.91
N TYR A 89 15.69 -25.11 21.73
CA TYR A 89 15.43 -24.03 22.69
C TYR A 89 15.23 -22.66 22.05
N SER A 90 15.86 -22.40 20.91
CA SER A 90 15.71 -21.14 20.17
C SER A 90 14.53 -21.15 19.19
N ALA A 91 13.86 -22.29 19.01
CA ALA A 91 12.83 -22.48 18.00
C ALA A 91 13.29 -22.09 16.58
N LEU A 92 14.53 -22.47 16.27
CA LEU A 92 15.17 -22.38 14.95
C LEU A 92 15.37 -23.79 14.39
N SER A 93 15.64 -23.88 13.09
CA SER A 93 16.12 -25.12 12.49
C SER A 93 17.60 -25.35 12.80
N VAL A 94 18.03 -26.62 12.78
CA VAL A 94 19.45 -26.99 12.92
C VAL A 94 20.32 -26.23 11.91
N ALA A 95 19.89 -26.16 10.64
CA ALA A 95 20.61 -25.45 9.59
C ALA A 95 20.78 -23.94 9.87
N GLU A 96 19.78 -23.29 10.46
CA GLU A 96 19.90 -21.88 10.86
C GLU A 96 20.91 -21.70 12.00
N VAL A 97 20.96 -22.63 12.95
CA VAL A 97 21.94 -22.59 14.05
C VAL A 97 23.35 -22.86 13.55
N GLU A 98 23.53 -23.80 12.62
CA GLU A 98 24.83 -24.06 11.96
C GLU A 98 25.37 -22.82 11.26
N GLN A 99 24.53 -22.12 10.48
CA GLN A 99 24.91 -20.87 9.83
C GLN A 99 25.30 -19.78 10.83
N LEU A 100 24.57 -19.67 11.95
CA LEU A 100 24.91 -18.71 13.00
C LEU A 100 26.24 -19.05 13.69
N ALA A 101 26.58 -20.34 13.82
CA ALA A 101 27.84 -20.80 14.37
C ALA A 101 29.01 -20.49 13.42
N GLU A 102 28.84 -20.72 12.11
CA GLU A 102 29.83 -20.37 11.09
C GLU A 102 30.13 -18.86 11.09
N LEU A 103 29.10 -18.02 11.19
CA LEU A 103 29.25 -16.56 11.27
C LEU A 103 29.96 -16.07 12.55
N GLN A 104 29.98 -16.88 13.62
CA GLN A 104 30.73 -16.56 14.86
C GLN A 104 32.20 -16.98 14.80
N ALA A 105 32.55 -17.94 13.93
CA ALA A 105 33.90 -18.49 13.83
C ALA A 105 34.83 -17.67 12.89
N VAL A 106 34.26 -16.74 12.12
CA VAL A 106 34.96 -15.77 11.25
C VAL A 106 35.27 -14.49 12.01
#